data_AF-A0A0F6A7Y7-F1
#
_entry.id   AF-A0A0F6A7Y7-F1
#
_cell.length_a   1.000
_cell.length_b   1.000
_cell.length_c   1.000
_cell.angle_alpha   90.00
_cell.angle_beta   90.00
_cell.angle_gamma   90.00
#
_symmetry.space_group_name_H-M   'P 1'
#
loop_
_entity.id
_entity.type
_entity.pdbx_description
1 polymer ?
#
loop_
_entity_poly.entity_id
_entity_poly.type
_entity_poly.pdbx_seq_one_letter_code
_entity_poly.pdbx_strand_id
1 'polypeptide(L)'
;MSGELDKLADYLQKLEAHCVAGELDSAETILSKLDTVLKSIFSNTSLDLSDTQVKHLQSCYTNIVDLNAKLQTQKADISSQLSMHLGNKKKINAYKSI
;
A
#
# COMPACT_ATOMS: atom_id res chain seq x y z
N MET A 1 7.16 20.90 -10.40
CA MET A 1 6.63 20.55 -9.06
C MET A 1 5.12 20.30 -9.05
N SER A 2 4.24 21.19 -9.56
CA SER A 2 2.78 20.88 -9.54
C SER A 2 2.42 19.59 -10.28
N GLY A 3 2.97 19.38 -11.48
CA GLY A 3 2.72 18.14 -12.24
C GLY A 3 3.34 16.87 -11.65
N GLU A 4 4.28 16.97 -10.70
CA GLU A 4 4.78 15.79 -9.97
C GLU A 4 3.88 15.49 -8.76
N LEU A 5 3.33 16.52 -8.12
CA LEU A 5 2.33 16.36 -7.05
C LEU A 5 1.01 15.78 -7.59
N ASP A 6 0.59 16.17 -8.80
CA ASP A 6 -0.60 15.59 -9.44
C ASP A 6 -0.39 14.10 -9.76
N LYS A 7 0.81 13.72 -10.23
CA LYS A 7 1.18 12.31 -10.44
C LYS A 7 1.21 11.54 -9.12
N LEU A 8 1.64 12.15 -8.04
CA LEU A 8 1.66 11.54 -6.71
C LEU A 8 0.23 11.18 -6.26
N ALA A 9 -0.72 12.11 -6.43
CA ALA A 9 -2.12 11.88 -6.10
C ALA A 9 -2.75 10.76 -6.95
N ASP A 10 -2.49 10.75 -8.26
CA ASP A 10 -2.97 9.68 -9.16
C ASP A 10 -2.40 8.30 -8.81
N TYR A 11 -1.10 8.23 -8.50
CA TYR A 11 -0.50 6.97 -8.04
C TYR A 11 -1.03 6.51 -6.69
N LEU A 12 -1.34 7.42 -5.76
CA LEU A 12 -1.98 7.06 -4.50
C LEU A 12 -3.38 6.48 -4.70
N GLN A 13 -4.18 7.10 -5.56
CA GLN A 13 -5.53 6.62 -5.87
C GLN A 13 -5.49 5.23 -6.51
N LYS A 14 -4.57 5.01 -7.46
CA LYS A 14 -4.34 3.70 -8.08
C LYS A 14 -3.85 2.66 -7.08
N LEU A 15 -2.93 3.05 -6.20
CA LEU A 15 -2.39 2.18 -5.16
C LEU A 15 -3.51 1.71 -4.22
N GLU A 16 -4.35 2.64 -3.74
CA GLU A 16 -5.50 2.28 -2.90
C GLU A 16 -6.47 1.35 -3.63
N ALA A 17 -6.79 1.63 -4.90
CA ALA A 17 -7.68 0.78 -5.70
C ALA A 17 -7.15 -0.65 -5.82
N HIS A 18 -5.87 -0.85 -6.14
CA HIS A 18 -5.27 -2.18 -6.25
C HIS A 18 -5.21 -2.90 -4.89
N CYS A 19 -4.90 -2.20 -3.80
CA CYS A 19 -4.89 -2.79 -2.46
C CYS A 19 -6.30 -3.23 -2.00
N VAL A 20 -7.34 -2.44 -2.32
CA VAL A 20 -8.74 -2.81 -2.03
C VAL A 20 -9.19 -4.00 -2.88
N ALA A 21 -8.76 -4.06 -4.14
CA ALA A 21 -9.05 -5.17 -5.05
C ALA A 21 -8.25 -6.46 -4.72
N GLY A 22 -7.25 -6.39 -3.83
CA GLY A 22 -6.36 -7.52 -3.52
C GLY A 22 -5.33 -7.82 -4.62
N GLU A 23 -5.15 -6.92 -5.57
CA GLU A 23 -4.20 -7.03 -6.69
C GLU A 23 -2.79 -6.60 -6.25
N LEU A 24 -2.17 -7.38 -5.36
CA LEU A 24 -0.95 -6.98 -4.66
C LEU A 24 0.26 -6.76 -5.58
N ASP A 25 0.40 -7.54 -6.65
CA ASP A 25 1.49 -7.37 -7.64
C ASP A 25 1.37 -6.03 -8.39
N SER A 26 0.14 -5.66 -8.75
CA SER A 26 -0.17 -4.35 -9.36
C SER A 26 0.07 -3.23 -8.36
N ALA A 27 -0.33 -3.42 -7.10
CA ALA A 27 -0.09 -2.46 -6.02
C ALA A 27 1.42 -2.21 -5.81
N GLU A 28 2.25 -3.25 -5.78
CA GLU A 28 3.71 -3.14 -5.65
C GLU A 28 4.33 -2.35 -6.81
N THR A 29 3.85 -2.60 -8.03
CA THR A 29 4.28 -1.86 -9.23
C THR A 29 3.96 -0.37 -9.11
N ILE A 30 2.76 -0.02 -8.63
CA ILE A 30 2.38 1.38 -8.42
C ILE A 30 3.18 2.01 -7.28
N LEU A 31 3.41 1.27 -6.19
CA LEU A 31 4.20 1.75 -5.05
C LEU A 31 5.63 2.12 -5.47
N SER A 32 6.26 1.32 -6.34
CA SER A 32 7.60 1.60 -6.88
C SER A 32 7.63 2.89 -7.72
N LYS A 33 6.58 3.15 -8.49
CA LYS A 33 6.43 4.40 -9.27
C LYS A 33 6.23 5.60 -8.34
N LEU A 34 5.44 5.42 -7.28
CA LEU A 34 5.18 6.43 -6.26
C LEU A 34 6.47 6.82 -5.51
N ASP A 35 7.29 5.84 -5.10
CA ASP A 35 8.60 6.08 -4.49
C ASP A 35 9.55 6.85 -5.42
N THR A 36 9.55 6.52 -6.71
CA THR A 36 10.36 7.24 -7.71
C THR A 36 9.95 8.71 -7.81
N VAL A 37 8.64 9.01 -7.83
CA VAL A 37 8.14 10.39 -7.87
C VAL A 37 8.46 11.15 -6.59
N LEU A 38 8.29 10.52 -5.42
CA LEU A 38 8.66 11.13 -4.14
C LEU A 38 10.13 11.50 -4.09
N LYS A 39 11.01 10.57 -4.49
CA LYS A 39 12.45 10.83 -4.60
C LYS A 39 12.73 12.01 -5.53
N SER A 40 12.07 12.10 -6.69
CA SER A 40 12.22 13.24 -7.61
C SER A 40 11.86 14.56 -6.95
N ILE A 41 10.70 14.62 -6.27
CA ILE A 41 10.22 15.82 -5.57
C ILE A 41 11.22 16.27 -4.50
N PHE A 42 11.74 15.34 -3.70
CA PHE A 42 12.64 15.65 -2.59
C PHE A 42 14.12 15.77 -2.98
N SER A 43 14.50 15.38 -4.20
CA SER A 43 15.87 15.57 -4.71
C SER A 43 16.15 17.01 -5.12
N ASN A 44 15.11 17.84 -5.25
CA ASN A 44 15.24 19.22 -5.68
C ASN A 44 15.64 20.12 -4.48
N THR A 45 16.91 20.53 -4.42
CA THR A 45 17.50 21.26 -3.27
C THR A 45 16.91 22.65 -3.01
N SER A 46 16.11 23.19 -3.93
CA SER A 46 15.32 24.41 -3.74
C SER A 46 13.85 24.02 -3.59
N LEU A 47 13.52 23.55 -2.39
CA LEU A 47 12.19 23.06 -2.06
C LEU A 47 11.35 24.23 -1.51
N ASP A 48 11.02 25.18 -2.38
CA ASP A 48 10.09 26.28 -2.07
C ASP A 48 8.66 25.84 -2.42
N LEU A 49 7.96 25.34 -1.40
CA LEU A 49 6.58 24.84 -1.53
C LEU A 49 5.60 25.92 -1.11
N SER A 50 4.55 26.11 -1.89
CA SER A 50 3.39 26.87 -1.43
C SER A 50 2.62 26.11 -0.35
N ASP A 51 1.85 26.84 0.48
CA ASP A 51 0.97 26.24 1.51
C ASP A 51 0.03 25.18 0.94
N THR A 52 -0.46 25.38 -0.29
CA THR A 52 -1.32 24.41 -0.98
C THR A 52 -0.56 23.11 -1.27
N GLN A 53 0.69 23.20 -1.71
CA GLN A 53 1.52 22.02 -2.00
C GLN A 53 1.88 21.27 -0.71
N VAL A 54 2.17 22.00 0.37
CA VAL A 54 2.41 21.41 1.70
C VAL A 54 1.17 20.64 2.18
N LYS A 55 -0.03 21.25 2.10
CA LYS A 55 -1.28 20.55 2.44
C LYS A 55 -1.50 19.31 1.60
N HIS A 56 -1.19 19.37 0.30
CA HIS A 56 -1.35 18.23 -0.59
C HIS A 56 -0.43 17.06 -0.20
N LEU A 57 0.83 17.36 0.14
CA LEU A 57 1.78 16.37 0.66
C LEU A 57 1.34 15.78 2.00
N GLN A 58 0.76 16.59 2.89
CA GLN A 58 0.19 16.11 4.14
C GLN A 58 -0.98 15.15 3.91
N SER A 59 -1.89 15.46 2.98
CA SER A 59 -2.97 14.54 2.59
C SER A 59 -2.41 13.25 2.00
N CYS A 60 -1.38 13.33 1.15
CA CYS A 60 -0.70 12.16 0.61
C CYS A 60 -0.13 11.27 1.72
N TYR A 61 0.54 11.88 2.71
CA TYR A 61 1.08 11.16 3.86
C TYR A 61 -0.02 10.44 4.66
N THR A 62 -1.12 11.12 4.99
CA THR A 62 -2.24 10.51 5.70
C THR A 62 -2.80 9.30 4.95
N ASN A 63 -2.99 9.42 3.64
CA ASN A 63 -3.49 8.32 2.81
C ASN A 63 -2.55 7.10 2.84
N ILE A 64 -1.23 7.32 2.81
CA ILE A 64 -0.24 6.23 2.91
C ILE A 64 -0.32 5.54 4.27
N VAL A 65 -0.45 6.30 5.35
CA VAL A 65 -0.57 5.75 6.71
C VAL A 65 -1.82 4.89 6.85
N ASP A 66 -2.96 5.40 6.39
CA ASP A 66 -4.23 4.68 6.44
C ASP A 66 -4.19 3.40 5.60
N LEU A 67 -3.60 3.48 4.41
CA LEU A 67 -3.44 2.31 3.54
C LEU A 67 -2.54 1.25 4.17
N ASN A 68 -1.42 1.66 4.78
CA ASN A 68 -0.53 0.75 5.49
C ASN A 68 -1.25 0.05 6.65
N ALA A 69 -2.07 0.78 7.42
CA ALA A 69 -2.87 0.19 8.49
C ALA A 69 -3.88 -0.86 7.96
N LYS A 70 -4.53 -0.58 6.82
CA LYS A 70 -5.42 -1.54 6.14
C LYS A 70 -4.66 -2.81 5.71
N LEU A 71 -3.50 -2.65 5.08
CA LEU A 71 -2.66 -3.77 4.62
C LEU A 71 -2.14 -4.62 5.79
N GLN A 72 -1.74 -4.01 6.91
CA GLN A 72 -1.35 -4.76 8.11
C GLN A 72 -2.52 -5.59 8.67
N THR A 73 -3.72 -5.04 8.67
CA THR A 73 -4.93 -5.75 9.09
C THR A 73 -5.21 -6.94 8.17
N GLN A 74 -5.15 -6.74 6.85
CA GLN A 74 -5.32 -7.82 5.86
C GLN A 74 -4.27 -8.92 6.02
N LYS A 75 -3.01 -8.56 6.26
CA LYS A 75 -1.92 -9.51 6.52
C LYS A 75 -2.20 -10.38 7.76
N ALA A 76 -2.69 -9.77 8.83
CA ALA A 76 -3.06 -10.50 10.05
C ALA A 76 -4.21 -11.48 9.79
N ASP A 77 -5.22 -11.06 9.03
CA ASP A 77 -6.36 -11.92 8.67
C ASP A 77 -5.92 -13.12 7.80
N ILE A 78 -5.14 -12.88 6.73
CA ILE A 78 -4.59 -13.95 5.89
C ILE A 78 -3.76 -14.93 6.71
N SER A 79 -2.94 -14.44 7.65
CA SER A 79 -2.13 -15.28 8.53
C SER A 79 -2.98 -16.18 9.44
N SER A 80 -4.10 -15.65 9.94
CA SER A 80 -5.08 -16.40 10.72
C SER A 80 -5.75 -17.49 9.88
N GLN A 81 -6.23 -17.14 8.68
CA GLN A 81 -6.85 -18.08 7.74
C GLN A 81 -5.89 -19.21 7.35
N LEU A 82 -4.62 -18.88 7.08
CA LEU A 82 -3.59 -19.88 6.74
C LEU A 82 -3.34 -20.84 7.90
N SER A 83 -3.28 -20.32 9.13
CA SER A 83 -3.10 -21.13 10.34
C SER A 83 -4.27 -22.10 10.56
N MET A 84 -5.51 -21.62 10.37
CA MET A 84 -6.71 -22.46 10.41
C MET A 84 -6.68 -23.54 9.32
N HIS A 85 -6.31 -23.18 8.09
CA HIS A 85 -6.25 -24.13 6.99
C HIS A 85 -5.21 -25.24 7.23
N LEU A 86 -4.01 -24.88 7.70
CA LEU A 86 -2.96 -25.83 8.09
C LEU A 86 -3.42 -26.74 9.23
N GLY A 87 -4.11 -26.18 10.25
CA GLY A 87 -4.70 -26.95 11.34
C GLY A 87 -5.74 -27.95 10.85
N ASN A 88 -6.63 -27.54 9.95
CA ASN A 88 -7.64 -28.40 9.35
C ASN A 88 -7.02 -29.51 8.49
N LYS A 89 -5.99 -29.20 7.71
CA LYS A 89 -5.24 -30.19 6.92
C LYS A 89 -4.62 -31.27 7.82
N LYS A 90 -4.03 -30.88 8.97
CA LYS A 90 -3.49 -31.83 9.96
C LYS A 90 -4.58 -32.74 10.52
N LYS A 91 -5.73 -32.18 10.90
CA LYS A 91 -6.87 -32.96 11.41
C LYS A 91 -7.37 -33.96 10.38
N ILE A 92 -7.60 -33.52 9.13
CA ILE A 92 -8.08 -34.39 8.04
C ILE A 92 -7.09 -35.54 7.79
N ASN A 93 -5.79 -35.28 7.78
CA ASN A 93 -4.79 -36.34 7.62
C ASN A 93 -4.81 -37.33 8.79
N ALA A 94 -4.98 -36.86 10.03
CA ALA A 94 -5.12 -37.74 11.19
C ALA A 94 -6.35 -38.66 11.08
N TYR A 95 -7.48 -38.15 10.58
CA TYR A 95 -8.69 -38.95 10.37
C TYR A 95 -8.60 -39.94 9.19
N LYS A 96 -7.74 -39.68 8.19
CA LYS A 96 -7.52 -40.59 7.04
C LYS A 96 -6.45 -41.66 7.30
N SER A 97 -5.66 -41.53 8.36
CA SER A 97 -4.64 -42.50 8.76
C SER A 97 -5.14 -43.52 9.81
N ILE A 98 -6.43 -43.50 10.13
CA ILE A 98 -7.14 -44.51 10.94
C ILE A 98 -7.99 -45.34 9.97
#